data_AF-A0A2P8DM85-F1
#
_entry.id   AF-A0A2P8DM85-F1
#
_cell.length_a   1.000
_cell.length_b   1.000
_cell.length_c   1.000
_cell.angle_alpha   90.00
_cell.angle_beta   90.00
_cell.angle_gamma   90.00
#
_symmetry.space_group_name_H-M   'P 1'
#
loop_
_entity.id
_entity.type
_entity.pdbx_description
1 polymer ?
#
loop_
_entity_poly.entity_id
_entity_poly.type
_entity_poly.pdbx_seq_one_letter_code
_entity_poly.pdbx_strand_id
1 'polypeptide(L)'
;MNFFIDPYVFSFDKESITKIQLEEFIENLIDWKKLIDLNWGSVFKPTETFDILFKHNLFPYIDTLKELVDKYNIDYIQPEEIDKIVNAILNKLPHIEDHCEIFDVLIDNDNFSDIENRNEDFIYLLKKIATILEIDCVINKKNNNKNIIISNGLKEPLIKFDALISLIDSKHQIDLPLAINVEFFHFSNFKLFCSKIEPAIIVINEQSDVCVKMAIYIKLFQIDPNCNYIYEEKEPNFVLHDSFFQSMRNLNFHKDESKINLLLRSLYEEVLNINMKDTHELREGKSGGSNQISHKGYLAWRRDIDYEYHLHYWRKGDELIFTDIVPHNNFKITKI
;
A
#
# COMPACT_ATOMS: atom_id res chain seq x y z
N MET A 1 -2.59 3.39 5.77
CA MET A 1 -1.45 2.44 5.77
C MET A 1 -0.20 3.19 6.18
N ASN A 2 0.74 2.51 6.84
CA ASN A 2 2.03 3.08 7.23
C ASN A 2 3.15 2.33 6.49
N PHE A 3 4.04 3.08 5.87
CA PHE A 3 5.19 2.58 5.14
C PHE A 3 6.48 3.04 5.81
N PHE A 4 7.40 2.12 6.05
CA PHE A 4 8.64 2.37 6.79
C PHE A 4 9.82 2.07 5.87
N ILE A 5 10.51 3.12 5.42
CA ILE A 5 11.61 2.97 4.46
C ILE A 5 12.89 2.59 5.17
N ASP A 6 13.41 1.44 4.80
CA ASP A 6 14.76 1.03 5.07
C ASP A 6 15.76 1.89 4.27
N PRO A 7 16.75 2.53 4.91
CA PRO A 7 17.78 3.32 4.24
C PRO A 7 18.52 2.61 3.11
N TYR A 8 18.61 1.28 3.14
CA TYR A 8 19.26 0.50 2.08
C TYR A 8 18.60 0.71 0.70
N VAL A 9 17.32 1.11 0.67
CA VAL A 9 16.59 1.45 -0.56
C VAL A 9 17.24 2.61 -1.33
N PHE A 10 17.92 3.51 -0.62
CA PHE A 10 18.61 4.66 -1.22
C PHE A 10 20.07 4.37 -1.58
N SER A 11 20.53 3.13 -1.39
CA SER A 11 21.93 2.76 -1.58
C SER A 11 22.16 1.97 -2.85
N PHE A 12 23.32 2.18 -3.47
CA PHE A 12 23.86 1.28 -4.47
C PHE A 12 25.40 1.29 -4.43
N ASP A 13 26.01 0.18 -4.84
CA ASP A 13 27.47 0.08 -4.94
C ASP A 13 27.95 0.50 -6.33
N LYS A 14 28.53 1.71 -6.44
CA LYS A 14 29.03 2.25 -7.71
C LYS A 14 30.07 1.37 -8.41
N GLU A 15 30.81 0.52 -7.68
CA GLU A 15 31.88 -0.29 -8.24
C GLU A 15 31.35 -1.58 -8.89
N SER A 16 30.33 -2.18 -8.30
CA SER A 16 29.78 -3.47 -8.74
C SER A 16 28.39 -3.39 -9.41
N ILE A 17 27.71 -2.24 -9.36
CA ILE A 17 26.35 -2.08 -9.90
C ILE A 17 26.29 -2.36 -11.39
N THR A 18 25.36 -3.22 -11.78
CA THR A 18 25.02 -3.51 -13.18
C THR A 18 24.01 -2.51 -13.73
N LYS A 19 23.86 -2.44 -15.07
CA LYS A 19 22.84 -1.59 -15.70
C LYS A 19 21.43 -1.88 -15.17
N ILE A 20 21.07 -3.16 -15.06
CA ILE A 20 19.74 -3.59 -14.60
C ILE A 20 19.48 -3.12 -13.17
N GLN A 21 20.46 -3.30 -12.27
CA GLN A 21 20.32 -2.86 -10.88
C GLN A 21 20.19 -1.33 -10.76
N LEU A 22 20.87 -0.57 -11.63
CA LEU A 22 20.71 0.88 -11.68
C LEU A 22 19.32 1.29 -12.17
N GLU A 23 18.82 0.65 -13.23
CA GLU A 23 17.47 0.88 -13.74
C GLU A 23 16.42 0.53 -12.67
N GLU A 24 16.55 -0.61 -12.01
CA GLU A 24 15.68 -1.00 -10.88
C GLU A 24 15.74 0.00 -9.73
N PHE A 25 16.93 0.48 -9.36
CA PHE A 25 17.09 1.52 -8.34
C PHE A 25 16.33 2.80 -8.71
N ILE A 26 16.50 3.27 -9.94
CA ILE A 26 15.83 4.48 -10.46
C ILE A 26 14.31 4.28 -10.48
N GLU A 27 13.84 3.18 -11.05
CA GLU A 27 12.42 2.86 -11.12
C GLU A 27 11.79 2.80 -9.72
N ASN A 28 12.45 2.14 -8.77
CA ASN A 28 11.97 2.03 -7.40
C ASN A 28 11.87 3.41 -6.72
N LEU A 29 12.85 4.30 -6.92
CA LEU A 29 12.79 5.66 -6.38
C LEU A 29 11.64 6.48 -6.95
N ILE A 30 11.41 6.39 -8.27
CA ILE A 30 10.27 7.04 -8.92
C ILE A 30 8.96 6.47 -8.37
N ASP A 31 8.88 5.15 -8.23
CA ASP A 31 7.71 4.42 -7.75
C ASP A 31 7.34 4.85 -6.32
N TRP A 32 8.33 4.91 -5.42
CA TRP A 32 8.12 5.39 -4.05
C TRP A 32 7.77 6.87 -3.97
N LYS A 33 8.35 7.71 -4.85
CA LYS A 33 7.97 9.12 -4.95
C LYS A 33 6.51 9.28 -5.35
N LYS A 34 6.03 8.49 -6.32
CA LYS A 34 4.62 8.48 -6.73
C LYS A 34 3.72 8.08 -5.58
N LEU A 35 4.05 7.01 -4.84
CA LEU A 35 3.28 6.61 -3.64
C LEU A 35 3.12 7.77 -2.64
N ILE A 36 4.22 8.49 -2.37
CA ILE A 36 4.22 9.64 -1.44
C ILE A 36 3.33 10.76 -1.97
N ASP A 37 3.41 11.08 -3.26
CA ASP A 37 2.61 12.15 -3.87
C ASP A 37 1.12 11.82 -3.92
N LEU A 38 0.77 10.55 -4.14
CA LEU A 38 -0.60 10.06 -4.14
C LEU A 38 -1.22 10.04 -2.73
N ASN A 39 -0.41 10.18 -1.68
CA ASN A 39 -0.86 10.17 -0.28
C ASN A 39 -1.67 8.91 0.10
N TRP A 40 -1.27 7.75 -0.44
CA TRP A 40 -1.91 6.47 -0.14
C TRP A 40 -1.61 5.93 1.26
N GLY A 41 -0.69 6.57 1.97
CA GLY A 41 -0.35 6.25 3.36
C GLY A 41 0.68 7.21 3.93
N SER A 42 0.93 7.06 5.23
CA SER A 42 2.03 7.77 5.88
C SER A 42 3.33 7.02 5.62
N VAL A 43 4.38 7.74 5.25
CA VAL A 43 5.70 7.16 4.93
C VAL A 43 6.71 7.71 5.91
N PHE A 44 7.53 6.86 6.50
CA PHE A 44 8.49 7.20 7.55
C PHE A 44 9.88 6.68 7.22
N LYS A 45 10.92 7.31 7.79
CA LYS A 45 12.31 6.86 7.68
C LYS A 45 13.03 6.93 9.05
N PRO A 46 14.07 6.12 9.30
CA PRO A 46 14.89 6.28 10.50
C PRO A 46 15.59 7.64 10.56
N THR A 47 15.91 8.09 11.76
CA THR A 47 16.69 9.31 11.97
C THR A 47 18.11 9.18 11.43
N GLU A 48 18.72 8.01 11.56
CA GLU A 48 20.10 7.70 11.17
C GLU A 48 20.29 7.47 9.66
N THR A 49 19.23 7.63 8.85
CA THR A 49 19.24 7.36 7.40
C THR A 49 20.38 8.08 6.68
N PHE A 50 20.60 9.37 6.96
CA PHE A 50 21.68 10.11 6.30
C PHE A 50 23.05 9.65 6.78
N ASP A 51 23.23 9.53 8.10
CA ASP A 51 24.51 9.19 8.71
C ASP A 51 25.04 7.85 8.19
N ILE A 52 24.17 6.84 8.06
CA ILE A 52 24.57 5.53 7.57
C ILE A 52 24.93 5.53 6.07
N LEU A 53 24.18 6.26 5.24
CA LEU A 53 24.46 6.41 3.82
C LEU A 53 25.80 7.11 3.59
N PHE A 54 26.09 8.16 4.37
CA PHE A 54 27.37 8.89 4.29
C PHE A 54 28.54 8.09 4.84
N LYS A 55 28.38 7.42 5.99
CA LYS A 55 29.42 6.61 6.63
C LYS A 55 29.99 5.55 5.69
N HIS A 56 29.12 4.92 4.88
CA HIS A 56 29.52 3.87 3.94
C HIS A 56 29.76 4.37 2.51
N ASN A 57 29.69 5.69 2.27
CA ASN A 57 29.82 6.28 0.93
C ASN A 57 28.84 5.64 -0.09
N LEU A 58 27.63 5.36 0.35
CA LEU A 58 26.55 4.76 -0.46
C LEU A 58 25.45 5.77 -0.83
N PHE A 59 25.59 7.03 -0.39
CA PHE A 59 24.68 8.09 -0.80
C PHE A 59 24.78 8.31 -2.32
N PRO A 60 23.65 8.41 -3.04
CA PRO A 60 23.62 8.49 -4.50
C PRO A 60 23.94 9.91 -4.97
N TYR A 61 25.20 10.32 -4.88
CA TYR A 61 25.64 11.65 -5.31
C TYR A 61 25.42 11.86 -6.81
N ILE A 62 25.04 13.09 -7.17
CA ILE A 62 24.79 13.48 -8.56
C ILE A 62 25.97 13.18 -9.50
N ASP A 63 27.22 13.36 -9.07
CA ASP A 63 28.39 13.09 -9.89
C ASP A 63 28.53 11.59 -10.19
N THR A 64 28.26 10.74 -9.19
CA THR A 64 28.24 9.28 -9.37
C THR A 64 27.08 8.85 -10.27
N LEU A 65 25.92 9.47 -10.12
CA LEU A 65 24.76 9.21 -11.00
C LEU A 65 25.07 9.59 -12.44
N LYS A 66 25.71 10.74 -12.70
CA LYS A 66 26.16 11.16 -14.03
C LYS A 66 27.09 10.15 -14.67
N GLU A 67 28.14 9.75 -13.96
CA GLU A 67 29.10 8.75 -14.44
C GLU A 67 28.41 7.43 -14.82
N LEU A 68 27.47 6.96 -13.99
CA LEU A 68 26.78 5.69 -14.21
C LEU A 68 25.72 5.76 -15.32
N VAL A 69 24.96 6.86 -15.39
CA VAL A 69 23.96 7.10 -16.43
C VAL A 69 24.63 7.20 -17.79
N ASP A 70 25.76 7.92 -17.88
CA ASP A 70 26.57 8.00 -19.10
C ASP A 70 27.17 6.64 -19.46
N LYS A 71 27.75 5.92 -18.49
CA LYS A 71 28.34 4.59 -18.68
C LYS A 71 27.34 3.58 -19.24
N TYR A 72 26.10 3.60 -18.76
CA TYR A 72 25.05 2.64 -19.15
C TYR A 72 24.09 3.16 -20.23
N ASN A 73 24.30 4.38 -20.71
CA ASN A 73 23.49 5.06 -21.72
C ASN A 73 21.99 5.01 -21.36
N ILE A 74 21.66 5.52 -20.17
CA ILE A 74 20.28 5.69 -19.68
C ILE A 74 19.79 7.06 -20.17
N ASP A 75 18.73 7.10 -20.99
CA ASP A 75 18.27 8.31 -21.68
C ASP A 75 16.87 8.80 -21.24
N TYR A 76 16.12 7.98 -20.50
CA TYR A 76 14.74 8.28 -20.09
C TYR A 76 14.64 9.16 -18.84
N ILE A 77 15.74 9.42 -18.12
CA ILE A 77 15.76 10.27 -16.92
C ILE A 77 17.10 10.99 -16.78
N GLN A 78 17.08 12.23 -16.30
CA GLN A 78 18.31 12.99 -16.03
C GLN A 78 18.85 12.73 -14.62
N PRO A 79 20.17 12.68 -14.40
CA PRO A 79 20.76 12.54 -13.06
C PRO A 79 20.27 13.57 -12.04
N GLU A 80 20.07 14.81 -12.47
CA GLU A 80 19.50 15.90 -11.66
C GLU A 80 18.07 15.61 -11.18
N GLU A 81 17.29 14.83 -11.94
CA GLU A 81 15.93 14.44 -11.54
C GLU A 81 15.97 13.34 -10.49
N ILE A 82 16.89 12.37 -10.62
CA ILE A 82 17.11 11.32 -9.61
C ILE A 82 17.54 11.96 -8.28
N ASP A 83 18.52 12.87 -8.32
CA ASP A 83 18.98 13.59 -7.12
C ASP A 83 17.83 14.37 -6.44
N LYS A 84 17.01 15.08 -7.23
CA LYS A 84 15.83 15.78 -6.70
C LYS A 84 14.84 14.82 -6.05
N ILE A 85 14.61 13.63 -6.62
CA ILE A 85 13.72 12.62 -6.04
C ILE A 85 14.26 12.14 -4.70
N VAL A 86 15.53 11.72 -4.65
CA VAL A 86 16.18 11.25 -3.42
C VAL A 86 16.09 12.32 -2.33
N ASN A 87 16.48 13.55 -2.64
CA ASN A 87 16.43 14.66 -1.70
C ASN A 87 15.01 15.03 -1.28
N ALA A 88 14.03 14.93 -2.19
CA ALA A 88 12.63 15.18 -1.85
C ALA A 88 12.07 14.14 -0.88
N ILE A 89 12.44 12.87 -1.05
CA ILE A 89 12.04 11.80 -0.14
C ILE A 89 12.77 11.98 1.20
N LEU A 90 14.11 12.00 1.19
CA LEU A 90 14.89 12.02 2.42
C LEU A 90 14.67 13.28 3.28
N ASN A 91 14.48 14.46 2.70
CA ASN A 91 14.35 15.69 3.51
C ASN A 91 12.92 15.95 4.02
N LYS A 92 11.89 15.32 3.44
CA LYS A 92 10.49 15.61 3.79
C LYS A 92 9.83 14.55 4.65
N LEU A 93 10.36 13.32 4.65
CA LEU A 93 9.71 12.24 5.36
C LEU A 93 9.87 12.39 6.88
N PRO A 94 8.78 12.20 7.65
CA PRO A 94 8.84 12.12 9.11
C PRO A 94 9.67 10.93 9.59
N HIS A 95 10.09 11.01 10.84
CA HIS A 95 10.89 10.00 11.49
C HIS A 95 10.05 8.88 12.11
N ILE A 96 10.56 7.65 12.08
CA ILE A 96 9.93 6.48 12.72
C ILE A 96 9.91 6.68 14.23
N GLU A 97 11.01 7.19 14.77
CA GLU A 97 11.20 7.38 16.21
C GLU A 97 10.18 8.36 16.79
N ASP A 98 9.90 9.45 16.08
CA ASP A 98 8.88 10.43 16.45
C ASP A 98 7.46 9.86 16.35
N HIS A 99 7.20 9.01 15.36
CA HIS A 99 5.88 8.42 15.14
C HIS A 99 5.51 7.39 16.22
N CYS A 100 6.46 6.51 16.57
CA CYS A 100 6.29 5.46 17.56
C CYS A 100 6.57 5.95 19.00
N GLU A 101 7.20 7.11 19.15
CA GLU A 101 7.73 7.64 20.41
C GLU A 101 8.73 6.68 21.08
N ILE A 102 9.52 5.98 20.26
CA ILE A 102 10.59 5.06 20.65
C ILE A 102 11.84 5.49 19.87
N PHE A 103 12.82 6.02 20.59
CA PHE A 103 14.01 6.67 20.01
C PHE A 103 15.16 5.70 19.78
N ASP A 104 15.32 4.73 20.69
CA ASP A 104 16.37 3.73 20.55
C ASP A 104 16.02 2.42 21.26
N VAL A 105 16.64 1.34 20.80
CA VAL A 105 16.45 -0.01 21.32
C VAL A 105 17.77 -0.76 21.35
N LEU A 106 18.03 -1.50 22.42
CA LEU A 106 19.15 -2.43 22.50
C LEU A 106 18.64 -3.86 22.33
N ILE A 107 19.00 -4.47 21.21
CA ILE A 107 18.71 -5.87 20.89
C ILE A 107 19.88 -6.72 21.42
N ASP A 108 19.66 -7.49 22.48
CA ASP A 108 20.69 -8.33 23.09
C ASP A 108 20.98 -9.57 22.26
N ASN A 109 19.91 -10.23 21.81
CA ASN A 109 19.96 -11.46 21.02
C ASN A 109 18.79 -11.46 20.04
N ASP A 110 19.04 -11.95 18.84
CA ASP A 110 18.02 -12.23 17.83
C ASP A 110 18.41 -13.45 16.98
N ASN A 111 17.46 -14.00 16.24
CA ASN A 111 17.67 -15.14 15.34
C ASN A 111 17.48 -14.78 13.86
N PHE A 112 17.65 -13.50 13.49
CA PHE A 112 17.42 -13.03 12.14
C PHE A 112 18.53 -13.49 11.17
N SER A 113 18.14 -14.17 10.08
CA SER A 113 19.08 -14.81 9.14
C SER A 113 18.94 -14.37 7.67
N ASP A 114 18.05 -13.44 7.36
CA ASP A 114 17.51 -13.33 5.99
C ASP A 114 18.24 -12.34 5.06
N ILE A 115 19.55 -12.16 5.27
CA ILE A 115 20.33 -11.17 4.51
C ILE A 115 21.70 -11.69 4.09
N GLU A 116 21.95 -11.67 2.78
CA GLU A 116 23.28 -11.86 2.20
C GLU A 116 23.83 -10.51 1.68
N ASN A 117 25.12 -10.26 1.91
CA ASN A 117 25.88 -9.14 1.31
C ASN A 117 25.48 -7.72 1.71
N ARG A 118 24.85 -7.53 2.87
CA ARG A 118 24.54 -6.20 3.42
C ARG A 118 25.48 -5.86 4.57
N ASN A 119 25.87 -4.60 4.67
CA ASN A 119 26.70 -4.11 5.77
C ASN A 119 25.97 -4.24 7.12
N GLU A 120 26.70 -4.62 8.18
CA GLU A 120 26.17 -4.85 9.53
C GLU A 120 25.38 -3.66 10.08
N ASP A 121 25.80 -2.42 9.82
CA ASP A 121 25.06 -1.24 10.28
C ASP A 121 23.67 -1.16 9.65
N PHE A 122 23.54 -1.51 8.36
CA PHE A 122 22.24 -1.49 7.70
C PHE A 122 21.38 -2.67 8.14
N ILE A 123 21.97 -3.83 8.42
CA ILE A 123 21.26 -4.98 9.01
C ILE A 123 20.71 -4.58 10.38
N TYR A 124 21.54 -3.96 11.23
CA TYR A 124 21.13 -3.44 12.52
C TYR A 124 19.97 -2.45 12.39
N LEU A 125 20.06 -1.50 11.45
CA LEU A 125 19.02 -0.50 11.27
C LEU A 125 17.69 -1.11 10.81
N LEU A 126 17.71 -2.12 9.93
CA LEU A 126 16.49 -2.85 9.56
C LEU A 126 15.89 -3.59 10.76
N LYS A 127 16.72 -4.25 11.57
CA LYS A 127 16.28 -4.90 12.82
C LYS A 127 15.69 -3.88 13.79
N LYS A 128 16.33 -2.71 13.94
CA LYS A 128 15.85 -1.60 14.77
C LYS A 128 14.48 -1.11 14.30
N ILE A 129 14.29 -0.87 12.99
CA ILE A 129 12.99 -0.50 12.41
C ILE A 129 11.93 -1.54 12.80
N ALA A 130 12.15 -2.80 12.47
CA ALA A 130 11.16 -3.85 12.69
C ALA A 130 10.85 -4.06 14.19
N THR A 131 11.87 -3.94 15.04
CA THR A 131 11.75 -4.01 16.50
C THR A 131 10.92 -2.85 17.06
N ILE A 132 11.21 -1.61 16.65
CA ILE A 132 10.45 -0.42 17.08
C ILE A 132 8.97 -0.57 16.70
N LEU A 133 8.68 -1.06 15.49
CA LEU A 133 7.31 -1.28 15.03
C LEU A 133 6.59 -2.34 15.85
N GLU A 134 7.25 -3.46 16.15
CA GLU A 134 6.66 -4.52 16.98
C GLU A 134 6.38 -4.03 18.40
N ILE A 135 7.31 -3.28 19.00
CA ILE A 135 7.13 -2.67 20.32
C ILE A 135 5.93 -1.70 20.31
N ASP A 136 5.83 -0.83 19.30
CA ASP A 136 4.68 0.09 19.14
C ASP A 136 3.35 -0.68 19.02
N CYS A 137 3.34 -1.78 18.27
CA CYS A 137 2.16 -2.63 18.13
C CYS A 137 1.75 -3.29 19.45
N VAL A 138 2.71 -3.84 20.19
CA VAL A 138 2.49 -4.46 21.50
C VAL A 138 1.94 -3.45 22.50
N ILE A 139 2.56 -2.27 22.62
CA ILE A 139 2.16 -1.21 23.57
C ILE A 139 0.76 -0.72 23.26
N ASN A 140 0.49 -0.43 21.98
CA ASN A 140 -0.77 0.17 21.58
C ASN A 140 -1.86 -0.84 21.21
N LYS A 141 -1.59 -2.15 21.35
CA LYS A 141 -2.49 -3.24 20.94
C LYS A 141 -2.97 -3.07 19.50
N LYS A 142 -2.08 -2.63 18.61
CA LYS A 142 -2.35 -2.45 17.18
C LYS A 142 -2.11 -3.76 16.44
N ASN A 143 -2.73 -3.89 15.27
CA ASN A 143 -2.47 -4.99 14.36
C ASN A 143 -1.28 -4.63 13.44
N ASN A 144 -0.32 -5.55 13.30
CA ASN A 144 0.88 -5.42 12.46
C ASN A 144 0.55 -5.23 10.98
N ASN A 145 -0.62 -5.70 10.52
CA ASN A 145 -1.02 -5.68 9.10
C ASN A 145 -1.12 -4.27 8.48
N LYS A 146 -1.04 -3.20 9.28
CA LYS A 146 -1.03 -1.80 8.83
C LYS A 146 0.36 -1.29 8.45
N ASN A 147 1.40 -1.95 8.94
CA ASN A 147 2.77 -1.50 8.89
C ASN A 147 3.52 -2.33 7.85
N ILE A 148 4.04 -1.66 6.83
CA ILE A 148 4.76 -2.27 5.71
C ILE A 148 6.17 -1.72 5.71
N ILE A 149 7.16 -2.62 5.66
CA ILE A 149 8.56 -2.21 5.52
C ILE A 149 8.91 -2.13 4.03
N ILE A 150 9.59 -1.08 3.62
CA ILE A 150 10.10 -0.92 2.25
C ILE A 150 11.59 -1.22 2.31
N SER A 151 12.04 -2.31 1.70
CA SER A 151 13.42 -2.77 1.80
C SER A 151 13.86 -3.52 0.55
N ASN A 152 15.16 -3.43 0.23
CA ASN A 152 15.81 -4.15 -0.85
C ASN A 152 16.76 -5.23 -0.31
N GLY A 153 17.05 -6.25 -1.13
CA GLY A 153 18.08 -7.25 -0.82
C GLY A 153 17.66 -8.34 0.17
N LEU A 154 16.36 -8.52 0.42
CA LEU A 154 15.80 -9.60 1.24
C LEU A 154 15.27 -10.72 0.35
N LYS A 155 15.48 -11.97 0.75
CA LYS A 155 15.08 -13.16 -0.03
C LYS A 155 13.60 -13.50 0.12
N GLU A 156 13.14 -13.52 1.36
CA GLU A 156 11.77 -13.86 1.72
C GLU A 156 10.94 -12.60 1.84
N PRO A 157 9.64 -12.59 1.47
CA PRO A 157 8.77 -11.41 1.52
C PRO A 157 8.38 -10.96 2.95
N LEU A 158 8.81 -11.72 3.96
CA LEU A 158 8.46 -11.52 5.35
C LEU A 158 9.74 -11.38 6.16
N ILE A 159 9.86 -10.29 6.92
CA ILE A 159 10.90 -10.12 7.93
C ILE A 159 10.39 -10.81 9.19
N LYS A 160 11.06 -11.89 9.60
CA LYS A 160 10.68 -12.66 10.78
C LYS A 160 11.88 -12.97 11.67
N PHE A 161 11.77 -12.64 12.95
CA PHE A 161 12.74 -13.05 13.97
C PHE A 161 12.18 -12.86 15.37
N ASP A 162 12.75 -13.60 16.33
CA ASP A 162 12.56 -13.37 17.75
C ASP A 162 13.69 -12.49 18.26
N ALA A 163 13.38 -11.56 19.17
CA ALA A 163 14.37 -10.69 19.79
C ALA A 163 14.13 -10.53 21.29
N LEU A 164 15.24 -10.42 22.03
CA LEU A 164 15.25 -10.03 23.44
C LEU A 164 15.77 -8.59 23.55
N ILE A 165 14.92 -7.71 24.06
CA ILE A 165 15.20 -6.28 24.18
C ILE A 165 15.50 -5.97 25.65
N SER A 166 16.67 -5.38 25.91
CA SER A 166 17.14 -5.09 27.27
C SER A 166 17.08 -3.64 27.67
N LEU A 167 17.12 -2.72 26.69
CA LEU A 167 16.98 -1.28 26.88
C LEU A 167 16.10 -0.71 25.78
N ILE A 168 15.24 0.23 26.16
CA ILE A 168 14.41 1.02 25.25
C ILE A 168 14.47 2.47 25.73
N ASP A 169 14.83 3.39 24.84
CA ASP A 169 14.61 4.82 25.03
C ASP A 169 13.26 5.19 24.41
N SER A 170 12.27 5.50 25.24
CA SER A 170 10.91 5.78 24.79
C SER A 170 10.19 6.70 25.77
N LYS A 171 9.15 7.39 25.28
CA LYS A 171 8.19 8.08 26.16
C LYS A 171 7.25 7.11 26.87
N HIS A 172 7.15 5.87 26.40
CA HIS A 172 6.30 4.84 26.99
C HIS A 172 7.03 4.15 28.14
N GLN A 173 6.28 3.77 29.18
CA GLN A 173 6.80 2.93 30.25
C GLN A 173 6.67 1.46 29.82
N ILE A 174 7.80 0.76 29.72
CA ILE A 174 7.87 -0.62 29.21
C ILE A 174 8.63 -1.46 30.23
N ASP A 175 8.07 -2.62 30.58
CA ASP A 175 8.74 -3.58 31.47
C ASP A 175 9.81 -4.35 30.69
N LEU A 176 11.03 -4.41 31.25
CA LEU A 176 12.20 -5.01 30.63
C LEU A 176 12.77 -6.17 31.49
N PRO A 177 13.40 -7.18 30.87
CA PRO A 177 13.61 -7.32 29.42
C PRO A 177 12.32 -7.74 28.69
N LEU A 178 12.17 -7.30 27.44
CA LEU A 178 11.00 -7.57 26.61
C LEU A 178 11.37 -8.58 25.52
N ALA A 179 10.66 -9.71 25.50
CA ALA A 179 10.74 -10.67 24.40
C ALA A 179 9.65 -10.36 23.37
N ILE A 180 10.04 -10.21 22.11
CA ILE A 180 9.13 -9.92 20.99
C ILE A 180 9.30 -10.94 19.86
N ASN A 181 8.20 -11.15 19.13
CA ASN A 181 8.20 -11.89 17.87
C ASN A 181 7.92 -10.89 16.76
N VAL A 182 8.93 -10.58 15.97
CA VAL A 182 8.83 -9.62 14.85
C VAL A 182 8.32 -10.38 13.64
N GLU A 183 7.26 -9.87 13.03
CA GLU A 183 6.70 -10.40 11.79
C GLU A 183 6.08 -9.28 10.94
N PHE A 184 6.79 -8.84 9.90
CA PHE A 184 6.33 -7.78 8.99
C PHE A 184 6.55 -8.13 7.52
N PHE A 185 5.55 -7.79 6.69
CA PHE A 185 5.74 -7.82 5.24
C PHE A 185 6.70 -6.72 4.81
N HIS A 186 7.51 -7.04 3.80
CA HIS A 186 8.27 -6.02 3.09
C HIS A 186 8.13 -6.12 1.58
N PHE A 187 8.38 -5.00 0.91
CA PHE A 187 8.38 -4.93 -0.55
C PHE A 187 9.52 -4.03 -1.03
N SER A 188 10.16 -4.43 -2.13
CA SER A 188 11.24 -3.66 -2.78
C SER A 188 10.73 -2.46 -3.58
N ASN A 189 9.52 -2.56 -4.12
CA ASN A 189 8.84 -1.48 -4.82
C ASN A 189 7.32 -1.52 -4.65
N PHE A 190 6.69 -0.40 -5.00
CA PHE A 190 5.26 -0.20 -4.82
C PHE A 190 4.44 -1.03 -5.80
N LYS A 191 4.96 -1.28 -7.01
CA LYS A 191 4.37 -2.25 -7.94
C LYS A 191 4.28 -3.66 -7.35
N LEU A 192 5.34 -4.14 -6.70
CA LEU A 192 5.36 -5.44 -6.04
C LEU A 192 4.37 -5.47 -4.87
N PHE A 193 4.34 -4.41 -4.06
CA PHE A 193 3.33 -4.22 -3.01
C PHE A 193 1.91 -4.37 -3.58
N CYS A 194 1.56 -3.61 -4.64
CA CYS A 194 0.25 -3.69 -5.27
C CYS A 194 -0.03 -5.10 -5.84
N SER A 195 0.98 -5.79 -6.36
CA SER A 195 0.79 -7.14 -6.93
C SER A 195 0.53 -8.24 -5.87
N LYS A 196 0.88 -8.00 -4.60
CA LYS A 196 0.89 -9.03 -3.55
C LYS A 196 -0.02 -8.76 -2.37
N ILE A 197 -0.24 -7.49 -2.00
CA ILE A 197 -1.06 -7.14 -0.84
C ILE A 197 -2.51 -7.60 -1.04
N GLU A 198 -3.11 -8.20 -0.02
CA GLU A 198 -4.54 -8.50 -0.06
C GLU A 198 -5.34 -7.18 0.11
N PRO A 199 -6.10 -6.72 -0.89
CA PRO A 199 -6.68 -5.37 -0.82
C PRO A 199 -7.70 -5.19 0.29
N ALA A 200 -8.33 -6.27 0.78
CA ALA A 200 -9.22 -6.19 1.94
C ALA A 200 -8.51 -5.68 3.21
N ILE A 201 -7.22 -6.01 3.38
CA ILE A 201 -6.41 -5.54 4.52
C ILE A 201 -6.40 -4.00 4.56
N ILE A 202 -6.28 -3.34 3.40
CA ILE A 202 -6.23 -1.87 3.30
C ILE A 202 -7.54 -1.26 3.83
N VAL A 203 -8.67 -1.84 3.45
CA VAL A 203 -10.02 -1.35 3.82
C VAL A 203 -10.32 -1.58 5.30
N ILE A 204 -9.97 -2.75 5.85
CA ILE A 204 -10.18 -3.06 7.28
C ILE A 204 -9.38 -2.11 8.15
N ASN A 205 -8.17 -1.80 7.70
CA ASN A 205 -7.21 -1.05 8.46
C ASN A 205 -7.54 0.44 8.54
N GLU A 206 -8.10 1.02 7.48
CA GLU A 206 -8.38 2.45 7.44
C GLU A 206 -9.70 2.69 6.71
N GLN A 207 -10.68 3.28 7.42
CA GLN A 207 -12.04 3.48 6.93
C GLN A 207 -12.19 4.81 6.17
N SER A 208 -11.19 5.13 5.34
CA SER A 208 -11.23 6.30 4.48
C SER A 208 -11.70 5.93 3.09
N ASP A 209 -12.42 6.86 2.45
CA ASP A 209 -12.89 6.68 1.07
C ASP A 209 -11.70 6.50 0.09
N VAL A 210 -10.53 7.07 0.43
CA VAL A 210 -9.26 6.89 -0.30
C VAL A 210 -8.77 5.45 -0.22
N CYS A 211 -8.80 4.82 0.97
CA CYS A 211 -8.35 3.44 1.16
C CYS A 211 -9.24 2.43 0.42
N VAL A 212 -10.54 2.68 0.35
CA VAL A 212 -11.46 1.87 -0.47
C VAL A 212 -11.12 1.99 -1.96
N LYS A 213 -10.90 3.21 -2.47
CA LYS A 213 -10.47 3.43 -3.86
C LYS A 213 -9.15 2.73 -4.16
N MET A 214 -8.15 2.89 -3.29
CA MET A 214 -6.86 2.22 -3.38
C MET A 214 -7.02 0.70 -3.46
N ALA A 215 -7.85 0.10 -2.61
CA ALA A 215 -8.10 -1.34 -2.64
C ALA A 215 -8.71 -1.82 -3.97
N ILE A 216 -9.63 -1.05 -4.56
CA ILE A 216 -10.20 -1.37 -5.88
C ILE A 216 -9.14 -1.25 -6.98
N TYR A 217 -8.34 -0.18 -6.98
CA TYR A 217 -7.29 0.01 -7.98
C TYR A 217 -6.24 -1.10 -7.92
N ILE A 218 -5.82 -1.47 -6.71
CA ILE A 218 -4.90 -2.59 -6.50
C ILE A 218 -5.53 -3.89 -6.99
N LYS A 219 -6.81 -4.15 -6.68
CA LYS A 219 -7.47 -5.39 -7.14
C LYS A 219 -7.58 -5.45 -8.66
N LEU A 220 -7.88 -4.32 -9.31
CA LEU A 220 -7.89 -4.21 -10.77
C LEU A 220 -6.50 -4.47 -11.35
N PHE A 221 -5.46 -3.87 -10.77
CA PHE A 221 -4.07 -4.10 -11.19
C PHE A 221 -3.64 -5.57 -11.02
N GLN A 222 -4.07 -6.26 -9.96
CA GLN A 222 -3.77 -7.67 -9.74
C GLN A 222 -4.42 -8.60 -10.78
N ILE A 223 -5.55 -8.20 -11.35
CA ILE A 223 -6.30 -8.98 -12.34
C ILE A 223 -5.84 -8.65 -13.75
N ASP A 224 -5.67 -7.36 -14.02
CA ASP A 224 -5.15 -6.83 -15.28
C ASP A 224 -4.09 -5.77 -14.99
N PRO A 225 -2.80 -6.12 -15.00
CA PRO A 225 -1.71 -5.17 -14.77
C PRO A 225 -1.66 -4.01 -15.75
N ASN A 226 -2.38 -4.08 -16.88
CA ASN A 226 -2.51 -2.95 -17.82
C ASN A 226 -3.52 -1.89 -17.33
N CYS A 227 -4.36 -2.23 -16.34
CA CYS A 227 -5.19 -1.26 -15.62
C CYS A 227 -4.28 -0.40 -14.72
N ASN A 228 -3.70 0.63 -15.32
CA ASN A 228 -2.75 1.53 -14.67
C ASN A 228 -3.41 2.61 -13.78
N TYR A 229 -4.46 2.24 -13.03
CA TYR A 229 -5.14 3.17 -12.12
C TYR A 229 -4.35 3.43 -10.84
N ILE A 230 -3.38 2.56 -10.51
CA ILE A 230 -2.60 2.68 -9.27
C ILE A 230 -1.69 3.91 -9.20
N TYR A 231 -1.41 4.55 -10.34
CA TYR A 231 -0.67 5.82 -10.39
C TYR A 231 -1.56 7.02 -10.72
N GLU A 232 -2.87 6.82 -10.85
CA GLU A 232 -3.83 7.84 -11.27
C GLU A 232 -3.48 8.54 -12.61
N GLU A 233 -2.66 7.88 -13.45
CA GLU A 233 -2.27 8.39 -14.78
C GLU A 233 -3.43 8.32 -15.80
N LYS A 234 -4.46 7.54 -15.47
CA LYS A 234 -5.69 7.41 -16.23
C LYS A 234 -6.88 7.54 -15.30
N GLU A 235 -7.86 8.36 -15.66
CA GLU A 235 -9.11 8.43 -14.92
C GLU A 235 -9.89 7.12 -15.04
N PRO A 236 -10.40 6.55 -13.93
CA PRO A 236 -11.25 5.38 -13.99
C PRO A 236 -12.58 5.73 -14.67
N ASN A 237 -13.13 4.77 -15.40
CA ASN A 237 -14.49 4.86 -15.95
C ASN A 237 -15.58 4.64 -14.89
N PHE A 238 -15.25 4.75 -13.61
CA PHE A 238 -16.19 4.55 -12.52
C PHE A 238 -16.03 5.57 -11.39
N VAL A 239 -17.13 5.83 -10.70
CA VAL A 239 -17.19 6.72 -9.54
C VAL A 239 -17.84 5.98 -8.37
N LEU A 240 -17.32 6.21 -7.16
CA LEU A 240 -17.96 5.80 -5.91
C LEU A 240 -18.71 7.01 -5.35
N HIS A 241 -20.03 6.94 -5.31
CA HIS A 241 -20.89 7.99 -4.77
C HIS A 241 -20.85 8.00 -3.23
N ASP A 242 -21.13 9.13 -2.57
CA ASP A 242 -21.07 9.24 -1.10
C ASP A 242 -21.96 8.22 -0.36
N SER A 243 -23.11 7.89 -0.95
CA SER A 243 -24.02 6.87 -0.43
C SER A 243 -23.40 5.46 -0.39
N PHE A 244 -22.39 5.19 -1.24
CA PHE A 244 -21.71 3.89 -1.28
C PHE A 244 -20.90 3.74 0.01
N PHE A 245 -20.11 4.75 0.35
CA PHE A 245 -19.34 4.76 1.57
C PHE A 245 -20.24 4.75 2.81
N GLN A 246 -21.36 5.49 2.77
CA GLN A 246 -22.31 5.51 3.87
C GLN A 246 -22.96 4.14 4.10
N SER A 247 -23.40 3.47 3.04
CA SER A 247 -24.01 2.14 3.13
C SER A 247 -23.01 1.07 3.57
N MET A 248 -21.78 1.12 3.05
CA MET A 248 -20.68 0.25 3.50
C MET A 248 -20.41 0.37 5.01
N ARG A 249 -20.38 1.60 5.54
CA ARG A 249 -20.22 1.86 6.98
C ARG A 249 -21.41 1.34 7.78
N ASN A 250 -22.64 1.65 7.36
CA ASN A 250 -23.87 1.26 8.06
C ASN A 250 -24.03 -0.27 8.16
N LEU A 251 -23.59 -1.00 7.13
CA LEU A 251 -23.65 -2.46 7.08
C LEU A 251 -22.42 -3.14 7.69
N ASN A 252 -21.49 -2.38 8.29
CA ASN A 252 -20.27 -2.87 8.93
C ASN A 252 -19.38 -3.73 8.03
N PHE A 253 -19.35 -3.48 6.71
CA PHE A 253 -18.49 -4.24 5.79
C PHE A 253 -17.01 -4.15 6.20
N HIS A 254 -16.58 -2.99 6.71
CA HIS A 254 -15.22 -2.73 7.17
C HIS A 254 -14.72 -3.62 8.33
N LYS A 255 -15.59 -4.43 8.95
CA LYS A 255 -15.22 -5.34 10.06
C LYS A 255 -15.04 -6.78 9.62
N ASP A 256 -15.33 -7.10 8.37
CA ASP A 256 -15.38 -8.48 7.86
C ASP A 256 -14.64 -8.58 6.54
N GLU A 257 -13.46 -9.20 6.59
CA GLU A 257 -12.59 -9.42 5.44
C GLU A 257 -13.30 -10.19 4.31
N SER A 258 -14.12 -11.18 4.65
CA SER A 258 -14.83 -11.98 3.66
C SER A 258 -15.85 -11.14 2.90
N LYS A 259 -16.59 -10.27 3.60
CA LYS A 259 -17.54 -9.33 2.98
C LYS A 259 -16.85 -8.32 2.09
N ILE A 260 -15.69 -7.79 2.51
CA ILE A 260 -14.91 -6.86 1.69
C ILE A 260 -14.42 -7.55 0.43
N ASN A 261 -13.91 -8.78 0.53
CA ASN A 261 -13.45 -9.53 -0.63
C ASN A 261 -14.58 -9.78 -1.65
N LEU A 262 -15.77 -10.13 -1.17
CA LEU A 262 -16.94 -10.31 -2.04
C LEU A 262 -17.39 -8.99 -2.67
N LEU A 263 -17.34 -7.88 -1.93
CA LEU A 263 -17.65 -6.55 -2.45
C LEU A 263 -16.64 -6.10 -3.51
N LEU A 264 -15.34 -6.21 -3.23
CA LEU A 264 -14.27 -5.89 -4.17
C LEU A 264 -14.40 -6.72 -5.45
N ARG A 265 -14.76 -8.00 -5.31
CA ARG A 265 -15.13 -8.86 -6.44
C ARG A 265 -16.23 -8.26 -7.27
N SER A 266 -17.37 -7.98 -6.66
CA SER A 266 -18.52 -7.42 -7.37
C SER A 266 -18.19 -6.08 -8.05
N LEU A 267 -17.28 -5.28 -7.49
CA LEU A 267 -16.82 -4.03 -8.10
C LEU A 267 -15.91 -4.27 -9.32
N TYR A 268 -14.83 -5.05 -9.17
CA TYR A 268 -13.90 -5.25 -10.28
C TYR A 268 -14.54 -6.01 -11.44
N GLU A 269 -15.47 -6.94 -11.16
CA GLU A 269 -16.17 -7.70 -12.19
C GLU A 269 -17.05 -6.79 -13.05
N GLU A 270 -17.69 -5.78 -12.46
CA GLU A 270 -18.44 -4.75 -13.19
C GLU A 270 -17.53 -3.81 -13.97
N VAL A 271 -16.44 -3.34 -13.37
CA VAL A 271 -15.48 -2.43 -14.03
C VAL A 271 -14.84 -3.09 -15.25
N LEU A 272 -14.47 -4.38 -15.14
CA LEU A 272 -13.86 -5.15 -16.23
C LEU A 272 -14.89 -5.84 -17.13
N ASN A 273 -16.18 -5.75 -16.81
CA ASN A 273 -17.28 -6.42 -17.51
C ASN A 273 -17.04 -7.94 -17.69
N ILE A 274 -16.62 -8.62 -16.61
CA ILE A 274 -16.36 -10.06 -16.54
C ILE A 274 -17.32 -10.73 -15.56
N ASN A 275 -17.61 -12.02 -15.76
CA ASN A 275 -18.47 -12.81 -14.85
C ASN A 275 -19.84 -12.16 -14.54
N MET A 276 -20.53 -11.65 -15.57
CA MET A 276 -21.76 -10.84 -15.44
C MET A 276 -23.05 -11.63 -15.15
N LYS A 277 -22.95 -12.89 -14.74
CA LYS A 277 -24.11 -13.77 -14.52
C LYS A 277 -24.99 -13.34 -13.34
N ASP A 278 -24.38 -12.69 -12.35
CA ASP A 278 -25.01 -12.25 -11.10
C ASP A 278 -25.44 -10.77 -11.17
N THR A 279 -25.50 -10.24 -12.39
CA THR A 279 -25.87 -8.85 -12.68
C THR A 279 -27.30 -8.79 -13.23
N HIS A 280 -28.10 -7.89 -12.68
CA HIS A 280 -29.51 -7.76 -12.99
C HIS A 280 -29.90 -6.30 -13.16
N GLU A 281 -30.88 -6.05 -14.03
CA GLU A 281 -31.52 -4.75 -14.11
C GLU A 281 -32.24 -4.44 -12.79
N LEU A 282 -32.05 -3.23 -12.27
CA LEU A 282 -32.81 -2.75 -11.12
C LEU A 282 -34.11 -2.11 -11.64
N ARG A 283 -35.25 -2.71 -11.29
CA ARG A 283 -36.57 -2.38 -11.83
C ARG A 283 -37.45 -1.67 -10.79
N GLU A 284 -38.40 -0.87 -11.27
CA GLU A 284 -39.34 -0.11 -10.42
C GLU A 284 -40.24 -1.00 -9.54
N GLY A 285 -40.45 -2.25 -9.95
CA GLY A 285 -41.26 -3.23 -9.24
C GLY A 285 -40.66 -4.63 -9.28
N LYS A 286 -41.20 -5.52 -8.43
CA LYS A 286 -40.74 -6.92 -8.29
C LYS A 286 -41.13 -7.83 -9.46
N SER A 287 -41.99 -7.37 -10.36
CA SER A 287 -42.50 -8.17 -11.49
C SER A 287 -41.57 -8.06 -12.71
N GLY A 288 -41.41 -9.17 -13.46
CA GLY A 288 -40.58 -9.21 -14.67
C GLY A 288 -41.01 -8.27 -15.80
N GLY A 289 -42.21 -7.69 -15.72
CA GLY A 289 -42.72 -6.68 -16.66
C GLY A 289 -42.47 -5.23 -16.24
N SER A 290 -41.88 -4.99 -15.07
CA SER A 290 -41.58 -3.62 -14.61
C SER A 290 -40.40 -3.04 -15.39
N ASN A 291 -40.48 -1.76 -15.73
CA ASN A 291 -39.40 -1.07 -16.43
C ASN A 291 -38.14 -1.00 -15.53
N GLN A 292 -36.97 -1.05 -16.18
CA GLN A 292 -35.72 -0.72 -15.51
C GLN A 292 -35.74 0.75 -15.09
N ILE A 293 -35.26 1.03 -13.89
CA ILE A 293 -35.15 2.39 -13.39
C ILE A 293 -34.10 3.12 -14.25
N SER A 294 -34.44 4.32 -14.71
CA SER A 294 -33.54 5.16 -15.49
C SER A 294 -33.50 6.59 -14.94
N HIS A 295 -32.36 7.25 -15.06
CA HIS A 295 -32.19 8.65 -14.64
C HIS A 295 -31.13 9.34 -15.49
N LYS A 296 -31.46 10.49 -16.12
CA LYS A 296 -30.52 11.29 -16.93
C LYS A 296 -29.72 10.48 -17.98
N GLY A 297 -30.34 9.44 -18.54
CA GLY A 297 -29.71 8.54 -19.52
C GLY A 297 -28.85 7.42 -18.94
N TYR A 298 -28.75 7.31 -17.61
CA TYR A 298 -28.20 6.14 -16.94
C TYR A 298 -29.30 5.13 -16.68
N LEU A 299 -28.93 3.85 -16.72
CA LEU A 299 -29.76 2.72 -16.34
C LEU A 299 -29.30 2.18 -14.99
N ALA A 300 -30.25 1.83 -14.11
CA ALA A 300 -29.95 1.29 -12.79
C ALA A 300 -29.74 -0.22 -12.84
N TRP A 301 -28.70 -0.68 -12.19
CA TRP A 301 -28.30 -2.07 -12.11
C TRP A 301 -28.12 -2.48 -10.66
N ARG A 302 -28.26 -3.78 -10.43
CA ARG A 302 -27.90 -4.44 -9.19
C ARG A 302 -27.05 -5.66 -9.48
N ARG A 303 -26.08 -5.93 -8.61
CA ARG A 303 -25.26 -7.13 -8.66
C ARG A 303 -25.26 -7.81 -7.31
N ASP A 304 -25.35 -9.12 -7.30
CA ASP A 304 -25.23 -9.88 -6.07
C ASP A 304 -23.79 -9.81 -5.54
N ILE A 305 -23.65 -9.41 -4.27
CA ILE A 305 -22.37 -9.51 -3.55
C ILE A 305 -22.26 -10.92 -2.98
N ASP A 306 -23.34 -11.32 -2.30
CA ASP A 306 -23.59 -12.63 -1.73
C ASP A 306 -25.11 -12.86 -1.62
N TYR A 307 -25.54 -13.84 -0.83
CA TYR A 307 -26.96 -14.14 -0.60
C TYR A 307 -27.68 -13.10 0.27
N GLU A 308 -26.97 -12.19 0.93
CA GLU A 308 -27.51 -11.20 1.85
C GLU A 308 -27.57 -9.79 1.24
N TYR A 309 -26.63 -9.43 0.38
CA TYR A 309 -26.43 -8.06 -0.10
C TYR A 309 -26.33 -7.94 -1.62
N HIS A 310 -26.80 -6.80 -2.11
CA HIS A 310 -26.58 -6.33 -3.47
C HIS A 310 -25.75 -5.05 -3.49
N LEU A 311 -25.00 -4.90 -4.58
CA LEU A 311 -24.40 -3.65 -5.02
C LEU A 311 -25.33 -2.98 -6.03
N HIS A 312 -25.81 -1.77 -5.76
CA HIS A 312 -26.60 -0.94 -6.66
C HIS A 312 -25.75 0.14 -7.31
N TYR A 313 -25.89 0.29 -8.63
CA TYR A 313 -25.10 1.23 -9.41
C TYR A 313 -25.83 1.70 -10.66
N TRP A 314 -25.36 2.82 -11.22
CA TRP A 314 -25.82 3.37 -12.48
C TRP A 314 -24.80 3.10 -13.58
N ARG A 315 -25.28 2.85 -14.80
CA ARG A 315 -24.42 2.65 -15.98
C ARG A 315 -24.90 3.48 -17.16
N LYS A 316 -23.95 4.09 -17.88
CA LYS A 316 -24.16 4.79 -19.15
C LYS A 316 -22.97 4.55 -20.07
N GLY A 317 -23.13 3.64 -21.05
CA GLY A 317 -22.00 3.15 -21.84
C GLY A 317 -21.00 2.43 -20.94
N ASP A 318 -19.76 2.90 -20.94
CA ASP A 318 -18.66 2.39 -20.11
C ASP A 318 -18.55 3.09 -18.76
N GLU A 319 -19.33 4.15 -18.53
CA GLU A 319 -19.32 4.90 -17.28
C GLU A 319 -20.18 4.21 -16.21
N LEU A 320 -19.61 4.02 -15.02
CA LEU A 320 -20.24 3.38 -13.87
C LEU A 320 -20.30 4.33 -12.66
N ILE A 321 -21.41 4.35 -11.94
CA ILE A 321 -21.52 5.07 -10.67
C ILE A 321 -22.05 4.12 -9.62
N PHE A 322 -21.16 3.62 -8.76
CA PHE A 322 -21.52 2.75 -7.65
C PHE A 322 -22.14 3.58 -6.53
N THR A 323 -23.33 3.19 -6.07
CA THR A 323 -24.16 4.03 -5.20
C THR A 323 -24.50 3.41 -3.87
N ASP A 324 -24.96 2.17 -3.80
CA ASP A 324 -25.46 1.64 -2.52
C ASP A 324 -25.10 0.17 -2.37
N ILE A 325 -24.73 -0.22 -1.15
CA ILE A 325 -24.74 -1.60 -0.71
C ILE A 325 -26.02 -1.79 0.11
N VAL A 326 -26.87 -2.73 -0.28
CA VAL A 326 -28.19 -2.90 0.34
C VAL A 326 -28.51 -4.36 0.61
N PRO A 327 -29.37 -4.67 1.59
CA PRO A 327 -29.90 -6.03 1.75
C PRO A 327 -30.64 -6.49 0.49
N HIS A 328 -30.60 -7.79 0.19
CA HIS A 328 -31.11 -8.43 -1.04
C HIS A 328 -32.53 -8.00 -1.43
N ASN A 329 -33.41 -7.72 -0.46
CA ASN A 329 -34.81 -7.34 -0.70
C ASN A 329 -35.04 -5.83 -0.89
N ASN A 330 -33.99 -5.02 -0.90
CA ASN A 330 -34.07 -3.60 -1.14
C ASN A 330 -33.91 -3.30 -2.64
N PHE A 331 -34.86 -2.57 -3.20
CA PHE A 331 -34.88 -2.16 -4.62
C PHE A 331 -34.72 -0.65 -4.80
N LYS A 332 -34.44 0.08 -3.71
CA LYS A 332 -34.19 1.53 -3.75
C LYS A 332 -32.73 1.77 -4.14
N ILE A 333 -32.51 2.79 -4.95
CA ILE A 333 -31.19 3.26 -5.37
C ILE A 333 -31.12 4.77 -5.17
N THR A 334 -29.97 5.25 -4.72
CA THR A 334 -29.67 6.68 -4.59
C THR A 334 -29.57 7.30 -5.98
N LYS A 335 -30.21 8.45 -6.19
CA LYS A 335 -30.19 9.17 -7.47
C LYS A 335 -28.91 9.99 -7.61
N ILE A 336 -28.42 10.09 -8.84
CA ILE A 336 -27.23 10.84 -9.27
C ILE A 336 -27.55 12.21 -9.88
#